data_AF-A0A958R009-F1
#
_entry.id   AF-A0A958R009-F1
#
_cell.length_a   1.000
_cell.length_b   1.000
_cell.length_c   1.000
_cell.angle_alpha   90.00
_cell.angle_beta   90.00
_cell.angle_gamma   90.00
#
_symmetry.space_group_name_H-M   'P 1'
#
loop_
_entity.id
_entity.type
_entity.pdbx_description
1 polymer ?
#
loop_
_entity_poly.entity_id
_entity_poly.type
_entity_poly.pdbx_seq_one_letter_code
_entity_poly.pdbx_strand_id
1 'polypeptide(L)'
;MYTSFKELQKYIDLFEKLMDSKKIKWSRQHLQMREGLAEKLEANGFPSSKNEDWKYTNIRRLVDESHHRAPLPVESNASIELDSLLRDLASEQNILVFNSGHFLPEISRLESKIKCEFFPFKHILSDEKYSKKAQEL
;
A
#
# COMPACT_ATOMS: atom_id res chain seq x y z
N MET A 1 2.36 -7.60 27.87
CA MET A 1 1.43 -8.60 27.38
C MET A 1 1.34 -8.29 25.91
N TYR A 2 2.06 -9.08 25.11
CA TYR A 2 2.05 -8.98 23.65
C TYR A 2 0.60 -9.12 23.18
N THR A 3 0.25 -8.43 22.11
CA THR A 3 -1.02 -8.56 21.40
C THR A 3 -1.37 -10.03 21.24
N SER A 4 -2.65 -10.38 21.39
CA SER A 4 -3.07 -11.78 21.45
C SER A 4 -2.59 -12.50 20.19
N PHE A 5 -1.91 -13.64 20.33
CA PHE A 5 -1.46 -14.48 19.20
C PHE A 5 -2.59 -14.70 18.16
N LYS A 6 -3.83 -14.75 18.64
CA LYS A 6 -5.04 -14.89 17.81
C LYS A 6 -5.33 -13.68 16.91
N GLU A 7 -5.03 -12.46 17.36
CA GLU A 7 -5.21 -11.23 16.59
C GLU A 7 -4.21 -11.16 15.45
N LEU A 8 -2.95 -11.52 15.70
CA LEU A 8 -1.90 -11.59 14.68
C LEU A 8 -2.22 -12.63 13.60
N GLN A 9 -2.64 -13.84 13.99
CA GLN A 9 -2.94 -14.93 13.06
C GLN A 9 -3.97 -14.52 12.00
N LYS A 10 -5.00 -13.76 12.38
CA LYS A 10 -6.02 -13.22 11.46
C LYS A 10 -5.39 -12.43 10.29
N TYR A 11 -4.37 -11.63 10.55
CA TYR A 11 -3.71 -10.82 9.51
C TYR A 11 -2.76 -11.66 8.65
N ILE A 12 -2.10 -12.66 9.24
CA ILE A 12 -1.30 -13.63 8.49
C ILE A 12 -2.20 -14.44 7.54
N ASP A 13 -3.33 -14.95 8.01
CA ASP A 13 -4.30 -15.67 7.17
C ASP A 13 -4.85 -14.79 6.02
N LEU A 14 -5.07 -13.50 6.29
CA LEU A 14 -5.50 -12.54 5.27
C LEU A 14 -4.39 -12.29 4.23
N PHE A 15 -3.15 -12.22 4.69
CA PHE A 15 -1.98 -12.08 3.83
C PHE A 15 -1.80 -13.31 2.93
N GLU A 16 -1.85 -14.52 3.47
CA GLU A 16 -1.74 -15.77 2.69
C GLU A 16 -2.83 -15.86 1.62
N LYS A 17 -4.09 -15.58 1.98
CA LYS A 17 -5.19 -15.51 1.00
C LYS A 17 -4.96 -14.49 -0.10
N LEU A 18 -4.29 -13.37 0.20
CA LEU A 18 -3.94 -12.36 -0.79
C LEU A 18 -2.83 -12.85 -1.72
N MET A 19 -1.86 -13.59 -1.18
CA MET A 19 -0.73 -14.14 -1.93
C MET A 19 -1.17 -15.26 -2.88
N ASP A 20 -2.14 -16.07 -2.47
CA ASP A 20 -2.75 -17.14 -3.30
C ASP A 20 -3.73 -16.62 -4.36
N SER A 21 -4.11 -15.35 -4.30
CA SER A 21 -5.07 -14.78 -5.23
C SER A 21 -4.49 -14.62 -6.63
N LYS A 22 -4.91 -15.50 -7.55
CA LYS A 22 -4.60 -15.44 -9.01
C LYS A 22 -4.94 -14.11 -9.70
N LYS A 23 -5.76 -13.26 -9.07
CA LYS A 23 -6.11 -11.92 -9.60
C LYS A 23 -4.94 -10.93 -9.56
N ILE A 24 -3.91 -11.17 -8.74
CA ILE A 24 -2.77 -10.26 -8.62
C ILE A 24 -1.51 -10.97 -9.09
N LYS A 25 -0.80 -10.35 -10.04
CA LYS A 25 0.49 -10.85 -10.54
C LYS A 25 1.61 -10.05 -9.90
N TRP A 26 2.20 -10.61 -8.85
CA TRP A 26 3.38 -10.05 -8.20
C TRP A 26 4.66 -10.50 -8.95
N SER A 27 5.68 -9.63 -9.00
CA SER A 27 7.00 -10.11 -9.41
C SER A 27 7.64 -10.93 -8.29
N ARG A 28 8.64 -11.75 -8.62
CA ARG A 28 9.37 -12.55 -7.62
C ARG A 28 9.94 -11.71 -6.48
N GLN A 29 10.50 -10.54 -6.80
CA GLN A 29 11.06 -9.63 -5.79
C GLN A 29 9.97 -9.09 -4.85
N HIS A 30 8.78 -8.77 -5.36
CA HIS A 30 7.66 -8.33 -4.52
C HIS A 30 7.19 -9.44 -3.58
N LEU A 31 7.14 -10.68 -4.08
CA LEU A 31 6.76 -11.84 -3.26
C LEU A 31 7.75 -12.00 -2.10
N GLN A 32 9.05 -12.03 -2.40
CA GLN A 32 10.10 -12.17 -1.39
C GLN A 32 10.09 -11.06 -0.34
N MET A 33 9.93 -9.79 -0.75
CA MET A 33 9.85 -8.67 0.18
C MET A 33 8.61 -8.78 1.09
N ARG A 34 7.47 -9.16 0.52
CA ARG A 34 6.21 -9.33 1.26
C ARG A 34 6.28 -10.48 2.25
N GLU A 35 6.83 -11.62 1.84
CA GLU A 35 7.06 -12.78 2.71
C GLU A 35 7.99 -12.40 3.87
N GLY A 36 9.12 -11.76 3.61
CA GLY A 36 10.05 -11.32 4.66
C GLY A 36 9.44 -10.30 5.63
N LEU A 37 8.51 -9.45 5.16
CA LEU A 37 7.77 -8.53 6.04
C LEU A 37 6.72 -9.27 6.89
N ALA A 38 6.07 -10.30 6.33
CA ALA A 38 5.13 -11.14 7.08
C ALA A 38 5.86 -11.93 8.18
N GLU A 39 7.03 -12.51 7.87
CA GLU A 39 7.90 -13.19 8.85
C GLU A 39 8.33 -12.24 9.98
N LYS A 40 8.73 -11.01 9.64
CA LYS A 40 9.06 -9.98 10.64
C LYS A 40 7.87 -9.61 11.51
N LEU A 41 6.68 -9.52 10.92
CA LEU A 41 5.45 -9.23 11.67
C LEU A 41 5.08 -10.39 12.60
N GLU A 42 5.24 -11.63 12.15
CA GLU A 42 5.01 -12.83 12.96
C GLU A 42 5.99 -12.91 14.13
N ALA A 43 7.27 -12.64 13.88
CA ALA A 43 8.32 -12.69 14.91
C ALA A 43 8.18 -11.57 15.97
N ASN A 44 7.81 -10.35 15.55
CA ASN A 44 7.76 -9.19 16.44
C ASN A 44 6.36 -8.92 17.03
N GLY A 45 5.31 -9.41 16.38
CA GLY A 45 3.92 -9.08 16.67
C GLY A 45 3.59 -7.60 16.44
N PHE A 46 2.38 -7.21 16.85
CA PHE A 46 2.00 -5.79 16.86
C PHE A 46 2.66 -5.06 18.06
N PRO A 47 3.07 -3.80 17.86
CA PRO A 47 3.61 -3.00 18.95
C PRO A 47 2.53 -2.70 20.01
N SER A 48 2.98 -2.38 21.21
CA SER A 48 2.12 -2.01 22.33
C SER A 48 2.62 -0.72 22.98
N SER A 49 1.84 -0.13 23.88
CA SER A 49 2.29 1.04 24.66
C SER A 49 3.50 0.77 25.58
N LYS A 50 3.96 -0.49 25.67
CA LYS A 50 5.22 -0.86 26.33
C LYS A 50 6.44 -0.62 25.44
N ASN A 51 6.27 -0.56 24.12
CA ASN A 51 7.32 -0.18 23.19
C ASN A 51 7.46 1.35 23.24
N GLU A 52 8.68 1.85 23.41
CA GLU A 52 8.95 3.27 23.63
C GLU A 52 8.37 4.16 22.52
N ASP A 53 8.59 3.77 21.26
CA ASP A 53 8.08 4.46 20.07
C ASP A 53 6.53 4.48 19.97
N TRP A 54 5.85 3.62 20.72
CA TRP A 54 4.39 3.44 20.67
C TRP A 54 3.70 3.84 21.97
N LYS A 55 4.43 4.40 22.94
CA LYS A 55 3.91 4.75 24.28
C LYS A 55 2.64 5.59 24.23
N TYR A 56 2.53 6.49 23.25
CA TYR A 56 1.42 7.43 23.11
C TYR A 56 0.49 7.10 21.92
N THR A 57 0.73 5.99 21.21
CA THR A 57 -0.05 5.58 20.03
C THR A 57 -0.77 4.27 20.34
N ASN A 58 -2.05 4.36 20.70
CA ASN A 58 -2.86 3.18 20.96
C ASN A 58 -3.40 2.58 19.65
N ILE A 59 -2.78 1.48 19.20
CA ILE A 59 -3.21 0.76 18.00
C ILE A 59 -4.23 -0.35 18.25
N ARG A 60 -4.65 -0.57 19.50
CA ARG A 60 -5.48 -1.73 19.85
C ARG A 60 -6.79 -1.77 19.07
N ARG A 61 -7.42 -0.60 18.90
CA ARG A 61 -8.64 -0.48 18.11
C ARG A 61 -8.44 -0.89 16.64
N LEU A 62 -7.30 -0.53 16.06
CA LEU A 62 -6.95 -0.92 14.69
C LEU A 62 -6.70 -2.43 14.55
N VAL A 63 -6.18 -3.08 15.59
CA VAL A 63 -5.92 -4.53 15.55
C VAL A 63 -7.19 -5.35 15.80
N ASP A 64 -8.06 -4.86 16.69
CA ASP A 64 -9.26 -5.59 17.12
C ASP A 64 -10.38 -5.52 16.06
N GLU A 65 -10.41 -4.47 15.23
CA GLU A 65 -11.44 -4.29 14.20
C GLU A 65 -11.34 -5.33 13.05
N SER A 66 -12.49 -5.66 12.47
CA SER A 66 -12.56 -6.54 11.30
C SER A 66 -12.29 -5.76 10.03
N HIS A 67 -11.20 -6.14 9.36
CA HIS A 67 -10.76 -5.53 8.12
C HIS A 67 -11.18 -6.41 6.95
N HIS A 68 -11.76 -5.77 5.94
CA HIS A 68 -12.11 -6.41 4.68
C HIS A 68 -11.36 -5.74 3.55
N ARG A 69 -11.00 -6.51 2.53
CA ARG A 69 -10.39 -5.94 1.33
C ARG A 69 -11.42 -5.06 0.63
N ALA A 70 -11.05 -3.82 0.34
CA ALA A 70 -11.84 -2.96 -0.52
C ALA A 70 -12.05 -3.64 -1.89
N PRO A 71 -13.25 -3.52 -2.49
CA PRO A 71 -13.47 -4.02 -3.84
C PRO A 71 -12.47 -3.38 -4.80
N LEU A 72 -12.17 -4.08 -5.91
CA LEU A 72 -11.40 -3.46 -6.99
C LEU A 72 -12.16 -2.23 -7.48
N PRO A 73 -11.48 -1.11 -7.77
CA PRO A 73 -12.14 0.03 -8.36
C PRO A 73 -12.84 -0.43 -9.65
N VAL A 74 -14.14 -0.23 -9.69
CA VAL A 74 -14.92 -0.26 -10.92
C VAL A 74 -14.97 1.19 -11.38
N GLU A 75 -14.86 1.44 -12.69
CA GLU A 75 -15.17 2.76 -13.24
C GLU A 75 -16.55 3.16 -12.69
N SER A 76 -16.58 4.19 -11.86
CA SER A 76 -17.77 4.58 -11.10
C SER A 76 -17.98 6.07 -11.30
N ASN A 77 -19.22 6.54 -11.20
CA ASN A 77 -19.53 7.96 -11.35
C ASN A 77 -18.75 8.86 -10.38
N ALA A 78 -18.26 8.31 -9.26
CA ALA A 78 -17.38 9.01 -8.32
C ALA A 78 -16.02 9.41 -8.93
N SER A 79 -15.51 8.71 -9.97
CA SER A 79 -14.28 9.13 -10.66
C SER A 79 -14.48 10.41 -11.47
N ILE A 80 -15.67 10.62 -12.03
CA ILE A 80 -16.00 11.82 -12.82
C ILE A 80 -16.08 13.05 -11.91
N GLU A 81 -16.73 12.93 -10.75
CA GLU A 81 -16.78 14.02 -9.76
C GLU A 81 -15.39 14.36 -9.23
N LEU A 82 -14.57 13.35 -8.92
CA LEU A 82 -13.17 13.56 -8.51
C LEU A 82 -12.34 14.24 -9.60
N ASP A 83 -12.52 13.85 -10.86
CA ASP A 83 -11.80 14.44 -11.99
C ASP A 83 -12.09 15.94 -12.10
N SER A 84 -13.36 16.32 -11.92
CA SER A 84 -13.79 17.71 -11.96
C SER A 84 -13.18 18.54 -10.82
N LEU A 85 -13.18 18.01 -9.60
CA LEU A 85 -12.56 18.68 -8.45
C LEU A 85 -11.04 18.84 -8.63
N LEU A 86 -10.37 17.84 -9.19
CA LEU A 86 -8.93 17.87 -9.43
C LEU A 86 -8.54 18.90 -10.50
N ARG A 87 -9.39 19.13 -11.52
CA ARG A 87 -9.19 20.20 -12.52
C ARG A 87 -9.14 21.57 -11.88
N ASP A 88 -10.02 21.81 -10.93
CA ASP A 88 -10.15 23.13 -10.30
C ASP A 88 -9.04 23.41 -9.28
N LEU A 89 -8.56 22.38 -8.59
CA LEU A 89 -7.58 22.54 -7.51
C LEU A 89 -6.11 22.53 -7.96
N ALA A 90 -5.80 21.89 -9.08
CA ALA A 90 -4.42 21.55 -9.44
C ALA A 90 -4.16 21.55 -10.95
N SER A 91 -4.73 22.54 -11.66
CA SER A 91 -4.71 22.65 -13.13
C SER A 91 -3.32 22.64 -13.80
N GLU A 92 -2.25 22.99 -13.08
CA GLU A 92 -0.87 23.02 -13.61
C GLU A 92 0.08 22.00 -12.94
N GLN A 93 -0.45 21.03 -12.20
CA GLN A 93 0.35 20.04 -11.48
C GLN A 93 0.25 18.62 -12.06
N ASN A 94 1.26 17.81 -11.76
CA ASN A 94 1.18 16.37 -11.95
C ASN A 94 0.36 15.77 -10.81
N ILE A 95 -0.68 15.01 -11.15
CA ILE A 95 -1.60 14.38 -10.21
C ILE A 95 -1.62 12.88 -10.49
N LEU A 96 -1.31 12.08 -9.47
CA LEU A 96 -1.49 10.63 -9.51
C LEU A 96 -2.61 10.24 -8.56
N VAL A 97 -3.64 9.59 -9.09
CA VAL A 97 -4.79 9.17 -8.31
C VAL A 97 -4.72 7.69 -8.01
N PHE A 98 -4.87 7.35 -6.73
CA PHE A 98 -4.96 5.99 -6.25
C PHE A 98 -6.28 5.79 -5.50
N ASN A 99 -7.11 4.88 -5.97
CA ASN A 99 -8.32 4.47 -5.25
C ASN A 99 -8.12 3.07 -4.67
N SER A 100 -8.26 2.94 -3.35
CA SER A 100 -8.14 1.66 -2.64
C SER A 100 -6.85 0.90 -2.99
N GLY A 101 -5.74 1.63 -3.11
CA GLY A 101 -4.43 1.09 -3.46
C GLY A 101 -4.19 0.79 -4.94
N HIS A 102 -5.13 1.11 -5.84
CA HIS A 102 -4.99 0.93 -7.29
C HIS A 102 -4.82 2.27 -7.99
N PHE A 103 -3.84 2.34 -8.89
CA PHE A 103 -3.61 3.51 -9.73
C PHE A 103 -4.72 3.65 -10.79
N LEU A 104 -5.28 4.85 -10.90
CA LEU A 104 -6.34 5.22 -11.85
C LEU A 104 -5.77 6.15 -12.93
N PRO A 105 -5.24 5.62 -14.06
CA PRO A 105 -4.64 6.45 -15.10
C PRO A 105 -5.61 7.44 -15.73
N GLU A 106 -6.90 7.10 -15.80
CA GLU A 106 -7.95 7.86 -16.49
C GLU A 106 -8.24 9.23 -15.86
N ILE A 107 -7.97 9.39 -14.57
CA ILE A 107 -8.12 10.64 -13.82
C ILE A 107 -6.78 11.16 -13.26
N SER A 108 -5.69 10.48 -13.59
CA SER A 108 -4.32 10.93 -13.30
C SER A 108 -3.81 11.78 -14.46
N ARG A 109 -2.94 12.77 -14.18
CA ARG A 109 -2.47 13.73 -15.17
C ARG A 109 -1.04 14.16 -14.94
N LEU A 110 -0.35 14.45 -16.02
CA LEU A 110 1.02 14.92 -16.00
C LEU A 110 1.10 16.23 -16.78
N GLU A 111 0.69 17.34 -16.14
CA GLU A 111 0.60 18.67 -16.77
C GLU A 111 1.79 19.59 -16.43
N SER A 112 2.63 19.20 -15.45
CA SER A 112 3.72 20.06 -14.99
C SER A 112 4.79 20.24 -16.07
N LYS A 113 5.25 21.49 -16.24
CA LYS A 113 6.39 21.84 -17.10
C LYS A 113 7.73 21.32 -16.57
N ILE A 114 7.77 20.79 -15.35
CA ILE A 114 8.97 20.19 -14.75
C ILE A 114 9.16 18.79 -15.35
N LYS A 115 10.37 18.50 -15.81
CA LYS A 115 10.76 17.15 -16.25
C LYS A 115 10.74 16.20 -15.05
N CYS A 116 9.63 15.51 -14.86
CA CYS A 116 9.47 14.44 -13.90
C CYS A 116 8.97 13.20 -14.64
N GLU A 117 9.61 12.07 -14.40
CA GLU A 117 9.21 10.79 -14.96
C GLU A 117 8.60 9.93 -13.86
N PHE A 118 7.44 9.34 -14.16
CA PHE A 118 6.73 8.47 -13.23
C PHE A 118 6.77 7.05 -13.77
N PHE A 119 7.25 6.13 -12.93
CA PHE A 119 7.32 4.73 -13.27
C PHE A 119 6.58 3.89 -12.22
N PRO A 120 5.92 2.79 -12.64
CA PRO A 120 5.44 1.80 -11.70
C PRO A 120 6.58 1.30 -10.81
N PHE A 121 6.32 1.06 -9.53
CA PHE A 121 7.35 0.63 -8.56
C PHE A 121 8.17 -0.59 -9.05
N LYS A 122 7.55 -1.53 -9.77
CA LYS A 122 8.23 -2.67 -10.40
C LYS A 122 9.40 -2.28 -11.31
N HIS A 123 9.34 -1.13 -11.97
CA HIS A 123 10.38 -0.63 -12.86
C HIS A 123 11.61 -0.19 -12.06
N ILE A 124 11.39 0.45 -10.91
CA ILE A 124 12.45 0.92 -10.01
C ILE A 124 13.22 -0.27 -9.42
N LEU A 125 12.51 -1.35 -9.07
CA LEU A 125 13.13 -2.57 -8.54
C LEU A 125 14.02 -3.29 -9.57
N SER A 126 13.71 -3.19 -10.86
CA SER A 126 14.50 -3.77 -11.94
C SER A 126 15.64 -2.87 -12.44
N ASP A 127 15.64 -1.60 -12.05
CA ASP A 127 16.63 -0.63 -12.49
C ASP A 127 17.90 -0.75 -11.63
N GLU A 128 19.05 -1.02 -12.24
CA GLU A 128 20.34 -1.16 -11.55
C GLU A 128 20.71 0.09 -10.72
N LYS A 129 20.29 1.27 -11.18
CA LYS A 129 20.58 2.55 -10.53
C LYS A 129 19.77 2.73 -9.24
N TYR A 130 18.54 2.22 -9.20
CA TYR A 130 17.60 2.50 -8.10
C TYR A 130 17.28 1.28 -7.23
N SER A 131 17.57 0.07 -7.70
CA SER A 131 17.31 -1.19 -7.00
C SER A 131 17.94 -1.25 -5.61
N LYS A 132 19.17 -0.77 -5.43
CA LYS A 132 19.84 -0.75 -4.11
C LYS A 132 19.10 0.10 -3.08
N LYS A 133 18.67 1.31 -3.45
CA LYS A 133 17.88 2.18 -2.56
C LYS A 133 16.51 1.59 -2.24
N ALA A 134 15.91 0.90 -3.21
CA ALA A 134 14.61 0.28 -2.99
C ALA A 134 14.67 -0.93 -2.04
N GLN A 135 15.84 -1.54 -1.83
CA GLN A 135 16.05 -2.64 -0.87
C GLN A 135 16.30 -2.15 0.57
N GLU A 136 16.57 -0.85 0.75
CA GLU A 136 16.80 -0.21 2.06
C GLU A 136 15.49 0.34 2.68
N LEU A 137 14.39 0.36 1.91
CA LEU A 137 13.04 0.72 2.35
C LEU A 137 12.31 -0.48 2.97
#